data_AF-A0AAP2REP0-F1
#
_entry.id   AF-A0AAP2REP0-F1
#
_cell.length_a   1.000
_cell.length_b   1.000
_cell.length_c   1.000
_cell.angle_alpha   90.00
_cell.angle_beta   90.00
_cell.angle_gamma   90.00
#
_symmetry.space_group_name_H-M   'P 1'
#
loop_
_entity.id
_entity.type
_entity.pdbx_description
1 polymer ?
#
loop_
_entity_poly.entity_id
_entity_poly.type
_entity_poly.pdbx_seq_one_letter_code
_entity_poly.pdbx_strand_id
1 'polypeptide(L)'
;MQAFNMKPDNSKNRDKMEKEETQSLVLDASSVVLGAGLFLLWKTIINSLVYSVMKMGYGASLTEFIYSGQVMQWLTDGPLLLFIVGTHLFINNIRGQDSKKQFDIDMIKGILAGFIIWLEVCTVISIAQYRLDYMLSITAGYALMVIIVLALLVKIFKLDRDKAKLHL
;
A
#
# COMPACT_ATOMS: atom_id res chain seq x y z
N MET A 1 -14.99 28.92 56.03
CA MET A 1 -14.16 27.95 55.29
C MET A 1 -14.46 28.11 53.81
N GLN A 2 -13.59 28.78 53.05
CA GLN A 2 -13.72 28.86 51.60
C GLN A 2 -13.07 27.61 51.00
N ALA A 3 -13.87 26.77 50.35
CA ALA A 3 -13.37 25.64 49.59
C ALA A 3 -12.62 26.16 48.36
N PHE A 4 -11.31 25.95 48.33
CA PHE A 4 -10.46 26.20 47.16
C PHE A 4 -10.93 25.31 46.02
N ASN A 5 -11.64 25.90 45.05
CA ASN A 5 -12.03 25.23 43.82
C ASN A 5 -10.80 25.22 42.88
N MET A 6 -9.85 24.31 43.13
CA MET A 6 -8.73 24.09 42.22
C MET A 6 -9.25 23.42 40.94
N LYS A 7 -9.28 24.19 39.86
CA LYS A 7 -9.55 23.70 38.50
C LYS A 7 -8.46 22.66 38.15
N PRO A 8 -8.82 21.46 37.67
CA PRO A 8 -7.84 20.43 37.34
C PRO A 8 -6.82 20.96 36.31
N ASP A 9 -5.55 20.75 36.59
CA ASP A 9 -4.44 21.21 35.75
C ASP A 9 -4.43 20.45 34.42
N ASN A 10 -5.00 21.08 33.40
CA ASN A 10 -5.11 20.56 32.05
C ASN A 10 -3.77 20.55 31.29
N SER A 11 -2.68 21.11 31.83
CA SER A 11 -1.37 21.13 31.16
C SER A 11 -0.81 19.72 31.00
N LYS A 12 -0.86 18.90 32.06
CA LYS A 12 -0.35 17.53 32.07
C LYS A 12 -1.09 16.59 31.09
N ASN A 13 -2.39 16.83 30.88
CA ASN A 13 -3.17 16.09 29.89
C ASN A 13 -2.84 16.50 28.46
N ARG A 14 -2.50 17.78 28.22
CA ARG A 14 -2.04 18.24 26.90
C ARG A 14 -0.67 17.66 26.56
N ASP A 15 0.28 17.73 27.49
CA ASP A 15 1.64 17.19 27.26
C ASP A 15 1.64 15.68 26.99
N LYS A 16 0.73 14.94 27.64
CA LYS A 16 0.55 13.51 27.40
C LYS A 16 -0.03 13.25 26.00
N MET A 17 -1.04 14.02 25.60
CA MET A 17 -1.70 13.89 24.30
C MET A 17 -0.73 14.23 23.15
N GLU A 18 0.05 15.30 23.30
CA GLU A 18 1.05 15.73 22.31
C GLU A 18 2.17 14.70 22.14
N LYS A 19 2.60 14.05 23.23
CA LYS A 19 3.57 12.94 23.17
C LYS A 19 3.00 11.71 22.46
N GLU A 20 1.75 11.34 22.74
CA GLU A 20 1.10 10.21 22.07
C GLU A 20 0.89 10.46 20.56
N GLU A 21 0.52 11.68 20.17
CA GLU A 21 0.38 12.09 18.77
C GLU A 21 1.73 12.07 18.03
N THR A 22 2.76 12.67 18.63
CA THR A 22 4.12 12.68 18.07
C THR A 22 4.65 11.26 17.89
N GLN A 23 4.46 10.39 18.87
CA GLN A 23 4.85 8.98 18.77
C GLN A 23 4.09 8.24 17.67
N SER A 24 2.79 8.53 17.46
CA SER A 24 2.03 7.97 16.35
C SER A 24 2.61 8.37 15.01
N LEU A 25 2.89 9.66 14.81
CA LEU A 25 3.43 10.19 13.55
C LEU A 25 4.80 9.62 13.20
N VAL A 26 5.69 9.53 14.19
CA VAL A 26 7.03 8.93 14.00
C VAL A 26 6.92 7.48 13.55
N LEU A 27 5.96 6.75 14.09
CA LEU A 27 5.75 5.35 13.74
C LEU A 27 5.15 5.17 12.34
N ASP A 28 4.16 6.00 11.99
CA ASP A 28 3.56 6.02 10.66
C ASP A 28 4.65 6.31 9.61
N ALA A 29 5.50 7.31 9.84
CA ALA A 29 6.64 7.60 8.97
C ALA A 29 7.63 6.44 8.90
N SER A 30 7.96 5.81 10.04
CA SER A 30 8.87 4.66 10.09
C SER A 30 8.34 3.47 9.29
N SER A 31 7.02 3.24 9.32
CA SER A 31 6.38 2.17 8.54
C SER A 31 6.51 2.36 7.03
N VAL A 32 6.40 3.61 6.56
CA VAL A 32 6.57 3.96 5.15
C VAL A 32 8.02 3.75 4.73
N VAL A 33 8.98 4.21 5.55
CA VAL A 33 10.42 4.03 5.29
C VAL A 33 10.78 2.55 5.25
N LEU A 34 10.29 1.76 6.21
CA LEU A 34 10.52 0.31 6.24
C LEU A 34 9.89 -0.39 5.03
N GLY A 35 8.66 -0.05 4.66
CA GLY A 35 7.99 -0.58 3.48
C GLY A 35 8.74 -0.27 2.19
N ALA A 36 9.18 0.98 2.01
CA ALA A 36 10.01 1.37 0.88
C ALA A 36 11.36 0.61 0.86
N GLY A 37 11.99 0.43 2.03
CA GLY A 37 13.22 -0.36 2.15
C GLY A 37 13.03 -1.83 1.75
N LEU A 38 11.96 -2.47 2.22
CA LEU A 38 11.60 -3.84 1.84
C LEU A 38 11.29 -3.96 0.34
N PHE A 39 10.64 -2.95 -0.24
CA PHE A 39 10.40 -2.90 -1.68
C PHE A 39 11.70 -2.79 -2.50
N LEU A 40 12.66 -1.97 -2.07
CA LEU A 40 13.96 -1.88 -2.76
C LEU A 40 14.73 -3.20 -2.68
N LEU A 41 14.65 -3.89 -1.54
CA LEU A 41 15.22 -5.23 -1.37
C LEU A 41 14.54 -6.22 -2.33
N TRP A 42 13.20 -6.25 -2.38
CA TRP A 42 12.42 -7.05 -3.33
C TRP A 42 12.85 -6.80 -4.78
N LYS A 43 12.89 -5.53 -5.20
CA LYS A 43 13.26 -5.13 -6.55
C LYS A 43 14.66 -5.62 -6.91
N THR A 44 15.61 -5.52 -5.98
CA THR A 44 16.99 -6.00 -6.16
C THR A 44 17.04 -7.52 -6.32
N ILE A 45 16.33 -8.25 -5.46
CA ILE A 45 16.27 -9.73 -5.49
C ILE A 45 15.63 -10.20 -6.79
N ILE A 46 14.47 -9.67 -7.15
CA ILE A 46 13.74 -10.07 -8.36
C ILE A 46 14.54 -9.74 -9.61
N ASN A 47 15.13 -8.54 -9.71
CA ASN A 47 15.97 -8.21 -10.86
C ASN A 47 17.16 -9.18 -10.98
N SER A 48 17.83 -9.46 -9.87
CA SER A 48 18.97 -10.39 -9.90
C SER A 48 18.54 -11.81 -10.29
N LEU A 49 17.44 -12.31 -9.72
CA LEU A 49 16.93 -13.66 -9.94
C LEU A 49 16.41 -13.82 -11.38
N VAL A 50 15.50 -12.96 -11.81
CA VAL A 50 14.87 -13.06 -13.13
C VAL A 50 15.92 -12.85 -14.22
N TYR A 51 16.84 -11.90 -14.06
CA TYR A 51 17.91 -11.69 -15.03
C TYR A 51 18.81 -12.93 -15.15
N SER A 52 19.21 -13.51 -14.02
CA SER A 52 20.10 -14.68 -14.02
C SER A 52 19.45 -15.90 -14.67
N VAL A 53 18.18 -16.17 -14.35
CA VAL A 53 17.42 -17.30 -14.92
C VAL A 53 17.18 -17.10 -16.42
N MET A 54 16.73 -15.90 -16.82
CA MET A 54 16.43 -15.61 -18.22
C MET A 54 17.69 -15.61 -19.10
N LYS A 55 18.79 -15.03 -18.60
CA LYS A 55 20.05 -15.01 -19.34
C LYS A 55 20.61 -16.40 -19.59
N MET A 56 20.48 -17.31 -18.62
CA MET A 56 20.92 -18.69 -18.75
C MET A 56 20.06 -19.49 -19.74
N GLY A 57 18.74 -19.29 -19.73
CA GLY A 57 17.81 -20.04 -20.59
C GLY A 57 17.66 -19.52 -22.01
N TYR A 58 17.69 -18.20 -22.20
CA TYR A 58 17.30 -17.54 -23.45
C TYR A 58 18.40 -16.68 -24.09
N GLY A 59 19.55 -16.50 -23.41
CA GLY A 59 20.63 -15.63 -23.85
C GLY A 59 20.36 -14.14 -23.57
N ALA A 60 21.38 -13.31 -23.80
CA ALA A 60 21.37 -11.89 -23.38
C ALA A 60 20.32 -11.04 -24.12
N SER A 61 20.18 -11.21 -25.43
CA SER A 61 19.28 -10.39 -26.27
C SER A 61 17.80 -10.59 -25.95
N LEU A 62 17.36 -11.85 -25.78
CA LEU A 62 15.97 -12.13 -25.44
C LEU A 62 15.64 -11.72 -24.00
N THR A 63 16.63 -11.79 -23.10
CA THR A 63 16.50 -11.33 -21.71
C THR A 63 16.20 -9.83 -21.66
N GLU A 64 16.92 -9.01 -22.42
CA GLU A 64 16.67 -7.56 -22.49
C GLU A 64 15.27 -7.23 -23.03
N PHE A 65 14.81 -7.97 -24.05
CA PHE A 65 13.45 -7.81 -24.57
C PHE A 65 12.38 -8.09 -23.51
N ILE A 66 12.51 -9.20 -22.78
CA ILE A 66 11.59 -9.58 -21.71
C ILE A 66 11.63 -8.56 -20.56
N TYR A 67 12.83 -8.08 -20.20
CA TYR A 67 13.03 -7.04 -19.18
C TYR A 67 12.32 -5.72 -19.51
N SER A 68 12.21 -5.39 -20.80
CA SER A 68 11.49 -4.19 -21.24
C SER A 68 9.95 -4.38 -21.29
N GLY A 69 9.46 -5.60 -21.09
CA GLY A 69 8.04 -5.96 -21.21
C GLY A 69 7.18 -5.46 -20.04
N GLN A 70 5.89 -5.24 -20.30
CA GLN A 70 4.94 -4.67 -19.33
C GLN A 70 4.76 -5.55 -18.08
N VAL A 71 4.84 -6.88 -18.24
CA VAL A 71 4.79 -7.81 -17.11
C VAL A 71 5.99 -7.63 -16.19
N MET A 72 7.18 -7.34 -16.72
CA MET A 72 8.35 -7.06 -15.89
C MET A 72 8.21 -5.73 -15.15
N GLN A 73 7.68 -4.69 -15.79
CA GLN A 73 7.38 -3.41 -15.13
C GLN A 73 6.41 -3.60 -13.96
N TRP A 74 5.35 -4.38 -14.18
CA TRP A 74 4.40 -4.74 -13.14
C TRP A 74 5.09 -5.51 -11.99
N LEU A 75 5.97 -6.46 -12.30
CA LEU A 75 6.63 -7.29 -11.28
C LEU A 75 7.63 -6.48 -10.43
N THR A 76 8.37 -5.56 -11.05
CA THR A 76 9.43 -4.80 -10.41
C THR A 76 8.91 -3.59 -9.64
N ASP A 77 7.88 -2.94 -10.15
CA ASP A 77 7.39 -1.67 -9.60
C ASP A 77 5.99 -1.78 -9.01
N GLY A 78 5.14 -2.67 -9.53
CA GLY A 78 3.77 -2.79 -9.06
C GLY A 78 3.58 -3.09 -7.57
N PRO A 79 4.43 -3.91 -6.91
CA PRO A 79 4.25 -4.24 -5.50
C PRO A 79 4.51 -3.09 -4.51
N LEU A 80 5.01 -1.92 -4.92
CA LEU A 80 5.41 -0.84 -3.99
C LEU A 80 4.33 -0.51 -2.94
N LEU A 81 3.08 -0.31 -3.37
CA LEU A 81 1.98 0.02 -2.46
C LEU A 81 1.64 -1.13 -1.51
N LEU A 82 1.82 -2.38 -1.94
CA LEU A 82 1.64 -3.55 -1.07
C LEU A 82 2.67 -3.57 0.05
N PHE A 83 3.93 -3.22 -0.24
CA PHE A 83 4.98 -3.14 0.78
C PHE A 83 4.72 -2.01 1.78
N ILE A 84 4.35 -0.81 1.30
CA ILE A 84 4.07 0.34 2.17
C ILE A 84 2.89 0.02 3.10
N VAL A 85 1.75 -0.38 2.54
CA VAL A 85 0.55 -0.64 3.33
C VAL A 85 0.68 -1.90 4.18
N GLY A 86 1.29 -2.95 3.64
CA GLY A 86 1.52 -4.19 4.40
C GLY A 86 2.40 -3.97 5.63
N THR A 87 3.42 -3.13 5.51
CA THR A 87 4.31 -2.79 6.64
C THR A 87 3.60 -1.93 7.67
N HIS A 88 2.77 -0.97 7.23
CA HIS A 88 1.91 -0.18 8.11
C HIS A 88 0.95 -1.07 8.90
N LEU A 89 0.26 -2.00 8.23
CA LEU A 89 -0.63 -2.96 8.89
C LEU A 89 0.13 -3.86 9.87
N PHE A 90 1.31 -4.35 9.49
CA PHE A 90 2.13 -5.20 10.34
C PHE A 90 2.50 -4.50 11.65
N ILE A 91 2.96 -3.25 11.57
CA ILE A 91 3.30 -2.45 12.75
C ILE A 91 2.05 -2.18 13.60
N ASN A 92 0.91 -1.84 12.99
CA ASN A 92 -0.33 -1.60 13.73
C ASN A 92 -0.84 -2.86 14.46
N ASN A 93 -0.69 -4.03 13.84
CA ASN A 93 -1.05 -5.31 14.45
C ASN A 93 -0.21 -5.62 15.69
N ILE A 94 1.11 -5.37 15.63
CA ILE A 94 2.01 -5.56 16.78
C ILE A 94 1.59 -4.68 17.97
N ARG A 95 1.01 -3.51 17.70
CA ARG A 95 0.57 -2.54 18.72
C ARG A 95 -0.79 -2.84 19.33
N GLY A 96 -1.55 -3.80 18.80
CA GLY A 96 -2.93 -4.04 19.23
C GLY A 96 -3.88 -2.87 18.94
N GLN A 97 -3.60 -2.06 17.91
CA GLN A 97 -4.50 -0.98 17.48
C GLN A 97 -5.64 -1.55 16.62
N ASP A 98 -6.59 -2.23 17.26
CA ASP A 98 -7.69 -2.89 16.56
C ASP A 98 -8.64 -1.92 15.82
N SER A 99 -8.71 -0.65 16.24
CA SER A 99 -9.61 0.35 15.65
C SER A 99 -9.28 0.73 14.19
N LYS A 100 -8.02 0.58 13.75
CA LYS A 100 -7.60 0.86 12.36
C LYS A 100 -7.49 -0.40 11.50
N LYS A 101 -7.51 -1.57 12.12
CA LYS A 101 -7.20 -2.86 11.48
C LYS A 101 -8.15 -3.20 10.34
N GLN A 102 -9.45 -2.97 10.49
CA GLN A 102 -10.42 -3.30 9.44
C GLN A 102 -10.27 -2.41 8.20
N PHE A 103 -10.03 -1.10 8.41
CA PHE A 103 -9.75 -0.16 7.33
C PHE A 103 -8.47 -0.54 6.58
N ASP A 104 -7.40 -0.85 7.31
CA ASP A 104 -6.11 -1.25 6.70
C ASP A 104 -6.26 -2.56 5.91
N ILE A 105 -7.03 -3.54 6.42
CA ILE A 105 -7.33 -4.79 5.71
C ILE A 105 -8.07 -4.52 4.40
N ASP A 106 -9.12 -3.69 4.44
CA ASP A 106 -9.92 -3.40 3.24
C ASP A 106 -9.12 -2.58 2.22
N MET A 107 -8.21 -1.73 2.69
CA MET A 107 -7.23 -1.05 1.84
C MET A 107 -6.28 -2.03 1.15
N ILE A 108 -5.70 -3.01 1.88
CA ILE A 108 -4.85 -4.05 1.27
C ILE A 108 -5.62 -4.85 0.23
N LYS A 109 -6.86 -5.26 0.52
CA LYS A 109 -7.70 -5.99 -0.45
C LYS A 109 -7.90 -5.18 -1.73
N GLY A 110 -8.15 -3.88 -1.60
CA GLY A 110 -8.32 -3.00 -2.75
C GLY A 110 -7.05 -2.84 -3.58
N ILE A 111 -5.91 -2.64 -2.91
CA ILE A 111 -4.60 -2.56 -3.59
C ILE A 111 -4.30 -3.87 -4.30
N LEU A 112 -4.54 -5.01 -3.64
CA LEU A 112 -4.31 -6.33 -4.23
C LEU A 112 -5.22 -6.59 -5.44
N ALA A 113 -6.50 -6.21 -5.37
CA ALA A 113 -7.41 -6.31 -6.50
C ALA A 113 -6.94 -5.45 -7.68
N GLY A 114 -6.51 -4.20 -7.43
CA GLY A 114 -5.96 -3.35 -8.47
C GLY A 114 -4.63 -3.84 -9.03
N PHE A 115 -3.77 -4.41 -8.20
CA PHE A 115 -2.53 -5.03 -8.60
C PHE A 115 -2.76 -6.22 -9.55
N ILE A 116 -3.73 -7.08 -9.25
CA ILE A 116 -4.10 -8.21 -10.12
C ILE A 116 -4.70 -7.71 -11.43
N ILE A 117 -5.62 -6.74 -11.41
CA ILE A 117 -6.22 -6.22 -12.64
C ILE A 117 -5.14 -5.56 -13.51
N TRP A 118 -4.18 -4.85 -12.92
CA TRP A 118 -3.06 -4.30 -13.67
C TRP A 118 -2.19 -5.39 -14.31
N LEU A 119 -1.94 -6.52 -13.63
CA LEU A 119 -1.25 -7.67 -14.23
C LEU A 119 -1.95 -8.17 -15.48
N GLU A 120 -3.27 -8.34 -15.41
CA GLU A 120 -4.07 -8.81 -16.54
C GLU A 120 -3.96 -7.85 -17.73
N VAL A 121 -4.06 -6.54 -17.46
CA VAL A 121 -3.88 -5.49 -18.47
C VAL A 121 -2.48 -5.56 -19.09
N CYS A 122 -1.42 -5.63 -18.27
CA CYS A 122 -0.04 -5.77 -18.74
C CYS A 122 0.17 -7.05 -19.57
N THR A 123 -0.50 -8.14 -19.19
CA THR A 123 -0.44 -9.42 -19.90
C THR A 123 -1.08 -9.31 -21.27
N VAL A 124 -2.29 -8.75 -21.36
CA VAL A 124 -2.99 -8.52 -22.64
C VAL A 124 -2.18 -7.62 -23.56
N ILE A 125 -1.63 -6.52 -23.05
CA ILE A 125 -0.79 -5.60 -23.83
C ILE A 125 0.48 -6.30 -24.33
N SER A 126 1.11 -7.13 -23.48
CA SER A 126 2.30 -7.89 -23.85
C SER A 126 2.01 -8.91 -24.94
N ILE A 127 0.89 -9.64 -24.84
CA ILE A 127 0.44 -10.61 -25.86
C ILE A 127 0.11 -9.90 -27.17
N ALA A 128 -0.53 -8.73 -27.11
CA ALA A 128 -0.83 -7.90 -28.28
C ALA A 128 0.42 -7.22 -28.89
N GLN A 129 1.60 -7.42 -28.29
CA GLN A 129 2.88 -6.83 -28.70
C GLN A 129 2.87 -5.29 -28.76
N TYR A 130 1.96 -4.66 -28.01
CA TYR A 130 1.87 -3.21 -27.95
C TYR A 130 2.84 -2.66 -26.92
N ARG A 131 3.59 -1.61 -27.27
CA ARG A 131 4.53 -0.96 -26.36
C ARG A 131 3.90 0.29 -25.78
N LEU A 132 3.54 0.23 -24.51
CA LEU A 132 3.25 1.42 -23.71
C LEU A 132 4.54 2.02 -23.17
N ASP A 133 4.54 3.34 -23.08
CA ASP A 133 5.54 4.06 -22.31
C ASP A 133 5.58 3.57 -20.86
N TYR A 134 6.79 3.40 -20.33
CA TYR A 134 7.02 2.86 -19.00
C TYR A 134 6.35 3.71 -17.90
N MET A 135 6.52 5.03 -17.97
CA MET A 135 5.96 5.93 -16.98
C MET A 135 4.44 5.97 -17.08
N LEU A 136 3.89 5.93 -18.30
CA LEU A 136 2.45 5.82 -18.51
C LEU A 136 1.87 4.53 -17.92
N SER A 137 2.52 3.38 -18.15
CA SER A 137 2.09 2.08 -17.64
C SER A 137 2.04 2.05 -16.11
N ILE A 138 3.11 2.52 -15.46
CA ILE A 138 3.18 2.58 -13.99
C ILE A 138 2.18 3.56 -13.40
N THR A 139 2.07 4.76 -13.98
CA THR A 139 1.13 5.78 -13.50
C THR A 139 -0.31 5.29 -13.62
N ALA A 140 -0.65 4.65 -14.74
CA ALA A 140 -1.96 4.05 -14.95
C ALA A 140 -2.22 2.90 -13.97
N GLY A 141 -1.21 2.06 -13.70
CA GLY A 141 -1.29 0.98 -12.73
C GLY A 141 -1.61 1.44 -11.32
N TYR A 142 -0.88 2.43 -10.81
CA TYR A 142 -1.17 2.98 -9.48
C TYR A 142 -2.48 3.77 -9.44
N ALA A 143 -2.83 4.52 -10.50
CA ALA A 143 -4.12 5.18 -10.60
C ALA A 143 -5.27 4.18 -10.50
N LEU A 144 -5.16 3.03 -11.19
CA LEU A 144 -6.12 1.94 -11.14
C LEU A 144 -6.27 1.39 -9.71
N MET A 145 -5.16 1.13 -9.01
CA MET A 145 -5.21 0.69 -7.61
C MET A 145 -5.94 1.68 -6.71
N VAL A 146 -5.62 2.98 -6.83
CA VAL A 146 -6.27 4.04 -6.05
C VAL A 146 -7.77 4.11 -6.34
N ILE A 147 -8.17 4.05 -7.61
CA ILE A 147 -9.58 4.06 -8.01
C ILE A 147 -10.34 2.87 -7.37
N ILE A 148 -9.75 1.68 -7.39
CA ILE A 148 -10.37 0.48 -6.81
C ILE A 148 -10.51 0.58 -5.29
N VAL A 149 -9.47 1.08 -4.60
CA VAL A 149 -9.52 1.32 -3.15
C VAL A 149 -10.64 2.31 -2.83
N LEU A 150 -10.72 3.43 -3.54
CA LEU A 150 -11.78 4.43 -3.33
C LEU A 150 -13.18 3.85 -3.58
N ALA A 151 -13.34 3.06 -4.64
CA ALA A 151 -14.62 2.41 -4.94
C ALA A 151 -15.06 1.44 -3.82
N LEU A 152 -14.13 0.67 -3.26
CA LEU A 152 -14.40 -0.24 -2.14
C LEU A 152 -14.76 0.52 -0.87
N LEU A 153 -14.00 1.56 -0.53
CA LEU A 153 -14.28 2.39 0.66
C LEU A 153 -15.65 3.06 0.56
N VAL A 154 -15.99 3.66 -0.59
CA VAL A 154 -17.31 4.27 -0.80
C VAL A 154 -18.45 3.26 -0.64
N LYS A 155 -18.26 2.02 -1.12
CA LYS A 155 -19.25 0.95 -0.97
C LYS A 155 -19.43 0.55 0.50
N ILE A 156 -18.34 0.44 1.26
CA ILE A 156 -18.38 0.12 2.69
C ILE A 156 -19.11 1.21 3.47
N PHE A 157 -18.76 2.49 3.25
CA PHE A 157 -19.42 3.61 3.93
C PHE A 157 -20.92 3.71 3.64
N LYS A 158 -21.35 3.37 2.42
CA LYS A 158 -22.79 3.30 2.09
C LYS A 158 -23.49 2.18 2.86
N LEU A 159 -22.89 0.98 2.89
CA LEU A 159 -23.46 -0.18 3.59
C LEU A 159 -23.62 0.06 5.10
N ASP A 160 -22.63 0.69 5.75
CA ASP A 160 -22.73 1.00 7.18
C ASP A 160 -23.80 2.05 7.48
N ARG A 161 -23.92 3.07 6.61
CA ARG A 161 -24.99 4.08 6.71
C ARG A 161 -26.38 3.45 6.59
N ASP A 162 -26.56 2.52 5.66
CA ASP A 162 -27.85 1.90 5.40
C ASP A 162 -28.23 0.93 6.53
N LYS A 163 -27.27 0.21 7.11
CA LYS A 163 -27.49 -0.60 8.33
C LYS A 163 -27.90 0.26 9.52
N ALA A 164 -27.25 1.41 9.74
CA ALA A 164 -27.58 2.30 10.84
C ALA A 164 -29.03 2.84 10.75
N LYS A 165 -29.57 3.00 9.54
CA LYS A 165 -30.97 3.40 9.31
C LYS A 165 -32.00 2.30 9.53
N LEU A 166 -31.60 1.03 9.42
CA LEU A 166 -32.48 -0.13 9.63
C LEU A 166 -32.64 -0.53 11.10
N HIS A 167 -31.78 -0.01 11.98
CA HIS A 167 -31.81 -0.23 13.43
C HIS A 167 -32.39 0.98 14.22
N LEU A 168 -32.95 1.97 13.52
CA LEU A 168 -33.74 3.10 14.04
C LEU A 168 -35.20 2.91 13.62
#